data_AF-A0A925VBA3-F1
#
_entry.id   AF-A0A925VBA3-F1
#
_cell.length_a   1.000
_cell.length_b   1.000
_cell.length_c   1.000
_cell.angle_alpha   90.00
_cell.angle_beta   90.00
_cell.angle_gamma   90.00
#
_symmetry.space_group_name_H-M   'P 1'
#
loop_
_entity.id
_entity.type
_entity.pdbx_description
1 polymer ?
#
loop_
_entity_poly.entity_id
_entity_poly.type
_entity_poly.pdbx_seq_one_letter_code
_entity_poly.pdbx_strand_id
1 'polypeptide(L)' 'WVPAGASSSAQVSEVGLEVPHPEAHRRDFVLLPLSELWPELRIHDRSVAEHLAALDPGASTLPRP' A
#
# COMPACT_ATOMS: atom_id res chain seq x y z
N TRP A 1 -2.37 -17.67 -10.53
CA TRP A 1 -2.19 -17.15 -11.90
C TRP A 1 -3.20 -16.02 -12.06
N VAL A 2 -2.74 -14.76 -12.09
CA VAL A 2 -3.61 -13.59 -12.36
C VAL A 2 -3.49 -13.33 -13.86
N PRO A 3 -4.58 -13.34 -14.63
CA PRO A 3 -4.50 -13.16 -16.07
C PRO A 3 -3.99 -11.76 -16.41
N ALA A 4 -3.13 -11.66 -17.42
CA ALA A 4 -2.69 -10.40 -17.98
C ALA A 4 -3.93 -9.58 -18.42
N GLY A 5 -4.17 -8.45 -17.74
CA GLY A 5 -5.34 -7.58 -17.96
C GLY A 5 -6.29 -7.45 -16.78
N ALA A 6 -6.14 -8.24 -15.71
CA ALA A 6 -6.93 -8.05 -14.48
C ALA A 6 -6.41 -6.87 -13.66
N SER A 7 -6.82 -5.64 -13.99
CA SER A 7 -6.79 -4.52 -13.05
C SER A 7 -7.95 -4.67 -12.07
N SER A 8 -7.75 -5.49 -11.04
CA SER A 8 -8.69 -5.59 -9.93
C SER A 8 -7.85 -5.79 -8.68
N SER A 9 -7.54 -4.70 -7.98
CA SER A 9 -7.20 -4.76 -6.57
C SER A 9 -8.41 -5.38 -5.86
N ALA A 10 -8.40 -6.69 -5.66
CA ALA A 10 -9.52 -7.41 -5.08
C ALA A 10 -9.80 -6.83 -3.69
N GLN A 11 -10.96 -6.20 -3.55
CA GLN A 11 -11.44 -5.75 -2.25
C GLN A 11 -12.10 -6.94 -1.56
N VAL A 12 -11.67 -7.22 -0.34
CA VAL A 12 -12.26 -8.28 0.49
C VAL A 12 -12.71 -7.64 1.80
N SER A 13 -13.97 -7.84 2.16
CA SER A 13 -14.56 -7.39 3.42
C SER A 13 -15.40 -8.51 4.00
N GLU A 14 -14.81 -9.24 4.94
CA GLU A 14 -15.41 -10.36 5.65
C GLU A 14 -15.20 -10.16 7.16
N VAL A 15 -15.92 -10.92 7.98
CA VAL A 15 -15.75 -10.84 9.44
C VAL A 15 -14.32 -11.26 9.79
N GLY A 16 -13.51 -10.29 10.22
CA GLY A 16 -12.10 -10.50 10.58
C GLY A 16 -11.10 -10.39 9.42
N LEU A 17 -11.52 -10.02 8.21
CA LEU A 17 -10.63 -9.84 7.06
C LEU A 17 -11.00 -8.61 6.24
N GLU A 18 -10.04 -7.70 6.10
CA GLU A 18 -10.17 -6.51 5.25
C GLU A 18 -8.95 -6.38 4.34
N VAL A 19 -9.18 -6.32 3.03
CA VAL A 19 -8.15 -6.14 2.01
C VAL A 19 -8.57 -5.01 1.07
N PRO A 20 -7.70 -4.00 0.84
CA PRO A 20 -6.44 -3.76 1.55
C PRO A 20 -6.66 -3.44 3.04
N HIS A 21 -5.68 -3.76 3.89
CA HIS A 21 -5.77 -3.50 5.32
C HIS A 21 -6.03 -2.01 5.59
N PRO A 22 -6.97 -1.65 6.50
CA PRO A 22 -7.48 -0.28 6.64
C PRO A 22 -6.38 0.75 6.96
N GLU A 23 -5.35 0.32 7.70
CA GLU A 23 -4.23 1.18 8.12
C GLU A 23 -2.94 0.99 7.30
N ALA A 24 -2.92 0.15 6.26
CA ALA A 24 -1.69 -0.12 5.49
C ALA A 24 -1.11 1.13 4.85
N HIS A 25 -1.98 2.03 4.37
CA HIS A 25 -1.62 3.29 3.71
C HIS A 25 -0.97 4.33 4.65
N ARG A 26 -0.83 4.03 5.95
CA ARG A 26 -0.20 4.91 6.94
C ARG A 26 1.14 4.40 7.46
N ARG A 27 1.62 3.25 6.94
CA ARG A 27 2.80 2.56 7.47
C ARG A 27 3.92 2.58 6.44
N ASP A 28 5.03 3.22 6.78
CA ASP A 28 6.21 3.33 5.91
C ASP A 28 6.83 1.96 5.59
N PHE A 29 6.90 1.04 6.56
CA PHE A 29 7.41 -0.32 6.33
C PHE A 29 6.53 -1.16 5.38
N VAL A 30 5.29 -0.74 5.11
CA VAL A 30 4.42 -1.34 4.09
C VAL A 30 4.61 -0.63 2.77
N LEU A 31 4.57 0.70 2.78
CA LEU A 31 4.57 1.51 1.57
C LEU A 31 5.92 1.55 0.87
N LEU A 32 7.04 1.61 1.60
CA LEU A 32 8.38 1.69 0.98
C LEU A 32 8.68 0.43 0.14
N PRO A 33 8.58 -0.81 0.67
CA PRO A 33 8.84 -2.00 -0.16
C PRO A 33 7.86 -2.12 -1.34
N LEU A 34 6.60 -1.74 -1.16
CA LEU A 34 5.62 -1.76 -2.23
C LEU A 34 5.94 -0.72 -3.32
N SER A 35 6.42 0.46 -2.94
CA SER A 35 6.80 1.50 -3.89
C SER A 35 8.00 1.13 -4.74
N GLU A 36 8.92 0.32 -4.21
CA GLU A 36 10.09 -0.20 -4.94
C GLU A 36 9.70 -1.23 -6.00
N LEU A 37 8.64 -2.01 -5.75
CA LEU A 37 8.18 -3.08 -6.63
C LEU A 37 7.10 -2.63 -7.61
N TRP A 38 6.14 -1.82 -7.14
CA TRP A 38 4.92 -1.47 -7.87
C TRP A 38 4.37 -0.09 -7.44
N PRO A 39 5.02 1.02 -7.82
CA PRO A 39 4.68 2.35 -7.33
C PRO A 39 3.26 2.83 -7.71
N GLU A 40 2.75 2.40 -8.87
CA GLU A 40 1.41 2.72 -9.36
C GLU A 40 0.29 1.83 -8.77
N LEU A 41 0.63 0.86 -7.91
CA LEU A 41 -0.37 0.06 -7.19
C LEU A 41 -1.29 0.98 -6.39
N ARG A 42 -2.60 0.84 -6.59
CA ARG A 42 -3.60 1.67 -5.90
C ARG A 42 -4.05 1.03 -4.60
N ILE A 43 -3.93 1.79 -3.51
CA ILE A 43 -4.49 1.44 -2.19
C ILE A 43 -5.50 2.54 -1.86
N HIS A 44 -6.77 2.16 -1.75
CA HIS A 44 -7.89 3.12 -1.71
C HIS A 44 -7.93 4.03 -2.95
N ASP A 45 -7.83 5.34 -2.76
CA ASP A 45 -7.97 6.39 -3.77
C ASP A 45 -6.64 6.88 -4.36
N ARG A 46 -5.50 6.46 -3.80
CA ARG A 46 -4.16 6.90 -4.21
C ARG A 46 -3.22 5.72 -4.51
N SER A 47 -2.18 6.01 -5.27
CA SER A 47 -1.07 5.09 -5.51
C SER A 47 -0.21 4.92 -4.26
N VAL A 48 0.53 3.82 -4.18
CA VAL A 48 1.50 3.57 -3.11
C VAL A 48 2.54 4.70 -3.04
N ALA A 49 3.04 5.18 -4.18
CA ALA A 49 3.99 6.29 -4.22
C ALA A 49 3.42 7.59 -3.65
N GLU A 50 2.15 7.92 -3.94
CA GLU A 50 1.47 9.09 -3.39
C GLU A 50 1.25 8.99 -1.88
N HIS A 51 0.89 7.81 -1.37
CA HIS A 51 0.76 7.59 0.08
C HIS A 51 2.12 7.72 0.77
N LEU A 52 3.18 7.14 0.19
CA LEU A 52 4.53 7.20 0.75
C LEU A 52 5.03 8.65 0.84
N ALA A 53 4.84 9.43 -0.24
CA ALA A 53 5.21 10.84 -0.28
C ALA A 53 4.41 11.72 0.70
N ALA A 54 3.22 11.28 1.12
CA ALA A 54 2.36 11.98 2.06
C ALA A 54 2.61 11.60 3.53
N LEU A 55 3.46 10.62 3.82
CA LEU A 55 3.81 10.28 5.20
C LEU A 55 4.66 11.38 5.84
N ASP A 56 4.44 11.62 7.14
CA ASP A 56 5.29 12.49 7.93
C ASP A 56 6.71 11.88 8.02
N PRO A 57 7.76 12.57 7.53
CA PRO A 57 9.15 12.09 7.60
C PRO A 57 9.64 11.85 9.04
N GLY A 58 9.02 12.48 10.04
CA GLY A 58 9.30 12.30 11.47
C GLY A 58 8.66 11.07 12.08
N ALA A 59 7.70 10.43 11.41
CA ALA A 59 6.99 9.24 11.88
C ALA A 59 7.56 7.93 11.30
N SER A 60 8.69 8.00 10.58
CA SER A 60 9.31 6.82 9.99
C SER A 60 9.75 5.83 11.06
N THR A 61 9.32 4.58 10.91
CA THR A 61 9.67 3.42 11.74
C THR A 61 10.82 2.60 11.16
N LEU A 62 11.20 2.88 9.91
CA LEU A 62 12.30 2.20 9.25
C LEU A 62 13.65 2.69 9.79
N PRO A 63 14.62 1.78 10.00
CA PRO A 63 15.98 2.18 10.35
C PRO A 63 16.57 3.00 9.20
N ARG A 64 17.16 4.15 9.53
CA ARG A 64 17.95 4.90 8.54
C ARG A 64 19.25 4.15 8.26
N PRO A 65 19.69 4.08 6.99
CA PRO A 65 20.98 3.48 6.64
C PRO A 65 22.15 4.24 7.27
#